data_AF-A0A7V9KFJ6-F1
#
_entry.id   AF-A0A7V9KFJ6-F1
#
_cell.length_a   1.000
_cell.length_b   1.000
_cell.length_c   1.000
_cell.angle_alpha   90.00
_cell.angle_beta   90.00
_cell.angle_gamma   90.00
#
_symmetry.space_group_name_H-M   'P 1'
#
loop_
_entity.id
_entity.type
_entity.pdbx_description
1 polymer ?
#
loop_
_entity_poly.entity_id
_entity_poly.type
_entity_poly.pdbx_seq_one_letter_code
_entity_poly.pdbx_strand_id
1 'polypeptide(L)'
;MPLPTAQLDSTPEETYRALRVRYATERDGLTQRWNGVANQRLLAFAAGAGVIGWGLWRAAPVAIALGVPLLALFVALAVYHHRLGKRRRRAAAMYAINDEAVARIGRDWAALPEPPPVALPPDYPFAADLDLVGRASVVQLIDTTSTPFGFRALTAWLLTPAAPAVVRDRQAAVAALAPGLAFRQALTAEGRLAAEDRRDPEPLLAWAEGPRWLADRTWLRVVAWIGPILLITLAVAQIAGVVNAPYWVLVLFANLLVSQLAGRPANAIGLAVNAHHWALLGYAGQIALVAETPLPAPPLAQLQAALAAGGEPAPALL
;
A
#
# COMPACT_ATOMS: atom_id res chain seq x y z
N MET A 1 -11.42 1.47 -15.55
CA MET A 1 -12.90 1.41 -15.41
C MET A 1 -13.37 2.85 -15.41
N PRO A 2 -14.18 3.30 -16.38
CA PRO A 2 -14.61 4.69 -16.43
C PRO A 2 -15.40 5.02 -15.15
N LEU A 3 -15.09 6.16 -14.53
CA LEU A 3 -15.74 6.62 -13.31
C LEU A 3 -17.21 6.97 -13.64
N PRO A 4 -18.20 6.46 -12.90
CA PRO A 4 -19.59 6.79 -13.16
C PRO A 4 -19.86 8.26 -12.88
N THR A 5 -20.41 8.98 -13.86
CA THR A 5 -21.04 10.29 -13.67
C THR A 5 -22.31 10.09 -12.85
N ALA A 6 -22.27 10.44 -11.56
CA ALA A 6 -23.47 10.43 -10.72
C ALA A 6 -24.45 11.49 -11.23
N GLN A 7 -25.70 11.06 -11.47
CA GLN A 7 -26.82 11.88 -11.92
C GLN A 7 -27.15 12.99 -10.90
N LEU A 8 -27.46 14.19 -11.41
CA LEU A 8 -27.58 15.46 -10.67
C LEU A 8 -28.91 15.66 -9.92
N ASP A 9 -29.82 14.68 -9.89
CA ASP A 9 -31.21 14.86 -9.39
C ASP A 9 -31.51 14.26 -8.01
N SER A 10 -30.52 13.63 -7.35
CA SER A 10 -30.70 13.02 -6.02
C SER A 10 -29.98 13.81 -4.94
N THR A 11 -30.53 13.83 -3.72
CA THR A 11 -29.88 14.47 -2.57
C THR A 11 -28.53 13.78 -2.28
N PRO A 12 -27.54 14.48 -1.69
CA PRO A 12 -26.28 13.86 -1.30
C PRO A 12 -26.47 12.63 -0.41
N GLU A 13 -27.45 12.69 0.50
CA GLU A 13 -27.76 11.58 1.40
C GLU A 13 -28.25 10.33 0.64
N GLU A 14 -29.18 10.49 -0.31
CA GLU A 14 -29.65 9.39 -1.16
C GLU A 14 -28.51 8.79 -1.98
N THR A 15 -27.63 9.63 -2.52
CA THR A 15 -26.44 9.18 -3.26
C THR A 15 -25.53 8.33 -2.37
N TYR A 16 -25.17 8.80 -1.17
CA TYR A 16 -24.31 8.05 -0.26
C TYR A 16 -24.97 6.76 0.24
N ARG A 17 -26.27 6.77 0.52
CA ARG A 17 -27.03 5.56 0.91
C ARG A 17 -27.05 4.51 -0.22
N ALA A 18 -27.30 4.93 -1.45
CA ALA A 18 -27.28 4.03 -2.61
C ALA A 18 -25.88 3.42 -2.85
N LEU A 19 -24.83 4.24 -2.76
CA LEU A 19 -23.45 3.79 -2.89
C LEU A 19 -23.03 2.85 -1.74
N ARG A 20 -23.44 3.14 -0.51
CA ARG A 20 -23.23 2.27 0.66
C ARG A 20 -23.80 0.86 0.42
N VAL A 21 -25.06 0.77 -0.02
CA VAL A 21 -25.71 -0.53 -0.31
C VAL A 21 -24.99 -1.25 -1.46
N ARG A 22 -24.64 -0.54 -2.54
CA ARG A 22 -23.91 -1.11 -3.68
C ARG A 22 -22.59 -1.74 -3.23
N TYR A 23 -21.77 -1.00 -2.49
CA TYR A 23 -20.46 -1.48 -2.06
C TYR A 23 -20.54 -2.51 -0.93
N ALA A 24 -21.60 -2.51 -0.11
CA ALA A 24 -21.88 -3.60 0.83
C ALA A 24 -22.10 -4.93 0.08
N THR A 25 -23.01 -4.94 -0.90
CA THR A 25 -23.31 -6.13 -1.72
C THR A 25 -22.08 -6.61 -2.49
N GLU A 26 -21.30 -5.69 -3.07
CA GLU A 26 -20.05 -6.03 -3.76
C GLU A 26 -19.02 -6.65 -2.80
N ARG A 27 -18.78 -6.01 -1.64
CA ARG A 27 -17.87 -6.51 -0.61
C ARG A 27 -18.25 -7.92 -0.15
N ASP A 28 -19.54 -8.15 0.11
CA ASP A 28 -20.03 -9.41 0.65
C ASP A 28 -19.96 -10.54 -0.38
N GLY A 29 -20.33 -10.26 -1.64
CA GLY A 29 -20.16 -11.20 -2.76
C GLY A 29 -18.69 -11.55 -3.03
N LEU A 30 -17.79 -10.57 -2.98
CA LEU A 30 -16.34 -10.81 -3.09
C LEU A 30 -15.80 -11.61 -1.91
N THR A 31 -16.32 -11.38 -0.69
CA THR A 31 -15.92 -12.12 0.52
C THR A 31 -16.32 -13.59 0.43
N GLN A 32 -17.54 -13.89 -0.01
CA GLN A 32 -17.98 -15.27 -0.20
C GLN A 32 -17.11 -16.02 -1.23
N ARG A 33 -16.84 -15.39 -2.37
CA ARG A 33 -15.95 -15.97 -3.39
C ARG A 33 -14.53 -16.15 -2.86
N TRP A 34 -14.02 -15.22 -2.06
CA TRP A 34 -12.68 -15.27 -1.49
C TRP A 34 -12.53 -16.43 -0.51
N ASN A 35 -13.51 -16.63 0.37
CA ASN A 35 -13.58 -17.79 1.27
C ASN A 35 -13.68 -19.12 0.50
N GLY A 36 -14.51 -19.17 -0.56
CA GLY A 36 -14.63 -20.36 -1.41
C GLY A 36 -13.32 -20.76 -2.08
N VAL A 37 -12.61 -19.79 -2.67
CA VAL A 37 -11.30 -20.01 -3.30
C VAL A 37 -10.25 -20.44 -2.28
N ALA A 38 -10.28 -19.91 -1.05
CA ALA A 38 -9.38 -20.33 0.02
C ALA A 38 -9.50 -21.84 0.31
N ASN A 39 -10.73 -22.35 0.40
CA ASN A 39 -11.01 -23.77 0.61
C ASN A 39 -10.58 -24.62 -0.60
N GLN A 40 -10.89 -24.18 -1.82
CA GLN A 40 -10.48 -24.88 -3.06
C GLN A 40 -8.95 -24.98 -3.17
N ARG A 41 -8.24 -23.92 -2.80
CA ARG A 41 -6.78 -23.89 -2.79
C ARG A 41 -6.23 -24.91 -1.79
N LEU A 42 -6.79 -24.98 -0.58
CA LEU A 42 -6.37 -25.96 0.44
C LEU A 42 -6.56 -27.40 -0.06
N LEU A 43 -7.71 -27.69 -0.68
CA LEU A 43 -7.99 -29.00 -1.27
C LEU A 43 -7.01 -29.34 -2.40
N ALA A 44 -6.75 -28.41 -3.33
CA ALA A 44 -5.79 -28.61 -4.41
C ALA A 44 -4.37 -28.88 -3.89
N PHE A 45 -3.95 -28.17 -2.84
CA PHE A 45 -2.66 -28.39 -2.18
C PHE A 45 -2.60 -29.76 -1.50
N ALA A 46 -3.59 -30.10 -0.67
CA ALA A 46 -3.62 -31.37 0.05
C ALA A 46 -3.66 -32.57 -0.91
N ALA A 47 -4.48 -32.49 -1.97
CA ALA A 47 -4.54 -33.51 -3.01
C ALA A 47 -3.23 -33.62 -3.79
N GLY A 48 -2.66 -32.49 -4.24
CA GLY A 48 -1.39 -32.49 -4.96
C GLY A 48 -0.23 -33.03 -4.13
N ALA A 49 -0.07 -32.56 -2.90
CA ALA A 49 0.96 -33.02 -1.98
C ALA A 49 0.77 -34.50 -1.61
N GLY A 50 -0.47 -34.93 -1.35
CA GLY A 50 -0.80 -36.33 -1.04
C GLY A 50 -0.50 -37.28 -2.19
N VAL A 51 -0.88 -36.93 -3.42
CA VAL A 51 -0.62 -37.73 -4.63
C VAL A 51 0.88 -37.83 -4.91
N ILE A 52 1.62 -36.74 -4.77
CA ILE A 52 3.09 -36.74 -4.94
C ILE A 52 3.75 -37.58 -3.85
N GLY A 53 3.38 -37.38 -2.59
CA GLY A 53 3.94 -38.13 -1.46
C GLY A 53 3.70 -39.63 -1.58
N TRP A 54 2.49 -40.03 -1.97
CA TRP A 54 2.16 -41.43 -2.26
C TRP A 54 2.94 -41.97 -3.47
N GLY A 55 3.06 -41.19 -4.54
CA GLY A 55 3.83 -41.54 -5.72
C GLY A 55 5.31 -41.78 -5.42
N LEU A 56 5.91 -40.95 -4.55
CA LEU A 56 7.28 -41.15 -4.07
C LEU A 56 7.41 -42.41 -3.22
N TRP A 57 6.46 -42.65 -2.30
CA TRP A 57 6.48 -43.85 -1.44
C TRP A 57 6.33 -45.16 -2.22
N ARG A 58 5.55 -45.16 -3.30
CA ARG A 58 5.31 -46.32 -4.16
C ARG A 58 6.23 -46.40 -5.38
N ALA A 59 7.18 -45.47 -5.54
CA ALA A 59 8.02 -45.32 -6.73
C ALA A 59 7.19 -45.30 -8.04
N ALA A 60 6.04 -44.63 -8.03
CA ALA A 60 5.10 -44.53 -9.13
C ALA A 60 5.23 -43.17 -9.86
N PRO A 61 6.04 -43.07 -10.94
CA PRO A 61 6.30 -41.79 -11.61
C PRO A 61 5.05 -41.16 -12.22
N VAL A 62 4.07 -41.98 -12.62
CA VAL A 62 2.77 -41.50 -13.13
C VAL A 62 1.99 -40.72 -12.07
N ALA A 63 2.02 -41.17 -10.81
CA ALA A 63 1.35 -40.45 -9.71
C ALA A 63 2.02 -39.10 -9.44
N ILE A 64 3.36 -39.05 -9.48
CA ILE A 64 4.10 -37.78 -9.35
C ILE A 64 3.72 -36.83 -10.48
N ALA A 65 3.66 -37.32 -11.73
CA ALA A 65 3.26 -36.52 -12.89
C ALA A 65 1.81 -35.98 -12.76
N LEU A 66 0.89 -36.75 -12.16
CA LEU A 66 -0.49 -36.31 -11.89
C LEU A 66 -0.61 -35.30 -10.74
N GLY A 67 0.34 -35.28 -9.81
CA GLY A 67 0.36 -34.31 -8.72
C GLY A 67 0.85 -32.91 -9.12
N VAL A 68 1.72 -32.82 -10.12
CA VAL A 68 2.21 -31.53 -10.68
C VAL A 68 1.08 -30.59 -11.13
N PRO A 69 0.09 -31.00 -11.94
CA PRO A 69 -1.00 -30.12 -12.34
C PRO A 69 -1.89 -29.67 -11.17
N LEU A 70 -2.03 -30.48 -10.11
CA LEU A 70 -2.74 -30.08 -8.89
C LEU A 70 -2.00 -28.97 -8.14
N LEU A 71 -0.67 -29.03 -8.06
CA LEU A 71 0.14 -27.94 -7.51
C LEU A 71 0.11 -26.69 -8.41
N ALA A 72 0.11 -26.85 -9.72
CA ALA A 72 -0.06 -25.72 -10.64
C ALA A 72 -1.44 -25.04 -10.46
N LEU A 73 -2.51 -25.83 -10.30
CA LEU A 73 -3.84 -25.33 -9.97
C LEU A 73 -3.86 -24.59 -8.63
N PHE A 74 -3.16 -25.10 -7.61
CA PHE A 74 -3.00 -24.41 -6.33
C PHE A 74 -2.36 -23.02 -6.51
N VAL A 75 -1.28 -22.90 -7.29
CA VAL A 75 -0.63 -21.61 -7.57
C VAL A 75 -1.58 -20.67 -8.31
N ALA A 76 -2.30 -21.15 -9.33
CA ALA A 76 -3.28 -20.37 -10.06
C ALA A 76 -4.40 -19.84 -9.14
N LEU A 77 -4.94 -20.70 -8.27
CA LEU A 77 -5.94 -20.32 -7.25
C LEU A 77 -5.38 -19.33 -6.23
N ALA A 78 -4.10 -19.46 -5.84
CA ALA A 78 -3.45 -18.51 -4.93
C ALA A 78 -3.34 -17.10 -5.55
N VAL A 79 -2.96 -17.01 -6.83
CA VAL A 79 -2.91 -15.74 -7.56
C VAL A 79 -4.31 -15.15 -7.71
N TYR A 80 -5.30 -15.96 -8.06
CA TYR A 80 -6.69 -15.53 -8.17
C TYR A 80 -7.24 -15.02 -6.82
N HIS A 81 -6.98 -15.76 -5.74
CA HIS A 81 -7.34 -15.38 -4.37
C HIS A 81 -6.73 -14.03 -3.96
N HIS A 82 -5.46 -13.79 -4.31
CA HIS A 82 -4.80 -12.52 -4.03
C HIS A 82 -5.46 -11.35 -4.79
N ARG A 83 -5.76 -11.54 -6.09
CA ARG A 83 -6.48 -10.54 -6.91
C ARG A 83 -7.87 -10.25 -6.36
N LEU A 84 -8.58 -11.28 -5.92
CA LEU A 84 -9.91 -11.16 -5.32
C LEU A 84 -9.84 -10.41 -3.99
N GLY A 85 -8.80 -10.66 -3.19
CA GLY A 85 -8.52 -9.92 -1.96
C GLY A 85 -8.33 -8.43 -2.19
N LYS A 86 -7.61 -8.01 -3.25
CA LYS A 86 -7.46 -6.59 -3.62
C LYS A 86 -8.81 -5.93 -3.94
N ARG A 87 -9.65 -6.60 -4.74
CA ARG A 87 -11.00 -6.10 -5.07
C ARG A 87 -11.88 -5.98 -3.83
N ARG A 88 -11.85 -7.00 -2.95
CA ARG A 88 -12.59 -7.05 -1.70
C ARG A 88 -12.22 -5.88 -0.79
N ARG A 89 -10.92 -5.61 -0.61
CA ARG A 89 -10.44 -4.46 0.19
C ARG A 89 -10.89 -3.13 -0.39
N ARG A 90 -10.80 -2.95 -1.72
CA ARG A 90 -11.31 -1.73 -2.37
C ARG A 90 -12.81 -1.54 -2.14
N ALA A 91 -13.61 -2.59 -2.31
CA ALA A 91 -15.05 -2.53 -2.05
C ALA A 91 -15.35 -2.22 -0.57
N ALA A 92 -14.60 -2.80 0.37
CA ALA A 92 -14.71 -2.51 1.79
C ALA A 92 -14.36 -1.06 2.13
N ALA A 93 -13.29 -0.51 1.55
CA ALA A 93 -12.90 0.89 1.71
C ALA A 93 -13.99 1.83 1.16
N MET A 94 -14.52 1.55 -0.02
CA MET A 94 -15.62 2.32 -0.60
C MET A 94 -16.90 2.22 0.25
N TYR A 95 -17.23 1.04 0.77
CA TYR A 95 -18.33 0.89 1.73
C TYR A 95 -18.12 1.81 2.94
N ALA A 96 -16.96 1.74 3.59
CA ALA A 96 -16.65 2.52 4.78
C ALA A 96 -16.76 4.03 4.53
N ILE A 97 -16.21 4.52 3.41
CA ILE A 97 -16.31 5.94 3.03
C ILE A 97 -17.78 6.39 2.92
N ASN A 98 -18.64 5.56 2.33
CA ASN A 98 -20.05 5.91 2.15
C ASN A 98 -20.86 5.74 3.47
N ASP A 99 -20.54 4.73 4.28
CA ASP A 99 -21.14 4.51 5.60
C ASP A 99 -20.85 5.70 6.53
N GLU A 100 -19.59 6.14 6.58
CA GLU A 100 -19.17 7.34 7.32
C GLU A 100 -19.81 8.61 6.77
N ALA A 101 -19.97 8.75 5.46
CA ALA A 101 -20.64 9.92 4.88
C ALA A 101 -22.11 10.02 5.29
N VAL A 102 -22.83 8.89 5.34
CA VAL A 102 -24.20 8.84 5.84
C VAL A 102 -24.24 9.20 7.34
N ALA A 103 -23.34 8.63 8.15
CA ALA A 103 -23.23 8.97 9.57
C ALA A 103 -22.94 10.47 9.79
N ARG A 104 -22.09 11.06 8.95
CA ARG A 104 -21.71 12.48 8.99
C ARG A 104 -22.88 13.40 8.69
N ILE A 105 -23.69 13.06 7.68
CA ILE A 105 -24.92 13.80 7.35
C ILE A 105 -25.91 13.74 8.52
N GLY A 106 -26.07 12.55 9.13
CA GLY A 106 -26.92 12.35 10.30
C GLY A 106 -26.35 12.87 11.63
N ARG A 107 -25.10 13.36 11.65
CA ARG A 107 -24.35 13.72 12.87
C ARG A 107 -24.32 12.60 13.91
N ASP A 108 -24.24 11.35 13.46
CA ASP A 108 -24.04 10.19 14.33
C ASP A 108 -22.56 10.10 14.74
N TRP A 109 -22.20 10.86 15.76
CA TRP A 109 -20.82 10.94 16.28
C TRP A 109 -20.28 9.60 16.77
N ALA A 110 -21.14 8.67 17.17
CA ALA A 110 -20.73 7.35 17.64
C ALA A 110 -20.32 6.43 16.47
N ALA A 111 -20.89 6.65 15.29
CA ALA A 111 -20.54 5.92 14.07
C ALA A 111 -19.38 6.55 13.28
N LEU A 112 -18.94 7.76 13.64
CA LEU A 112 -17.78 8.40 13.02
C LEU A 112 -16.46 7.94 13.68
N PRO A 113 -15.37 7.79 12.91
CA PRO A 113 -14.05 7.51 13.47
C PRO A 113 -13.65 8.57 14.50
N GLU A 114 -13.06 8.14 15.62
CA GLU A 114 -12.49 9.08 16.57
C GLU A 114 -11.22 9.72 15.98
N PRO A 115 -11.09 11.06 16.03
CA PRO A 115 -9.93 11.71 15.46
C PRO A 115 -8.69 11.42 16.33
N PRO A 116 -7.48 11.35 15.72
CA PRO A 116 -6.24 11.30 16.47
C PRO A 116 -6.14 12.43 17.51
N PRO A 117 -5.51 12.20 18.67
CA PRO A 117 -5.29 13.25 19.67
C PRO A 117 -4.53 14.43 19.07
N VAL A 118 -5.05 15.64 19.27
CA VAL A 118 -4.41 16.89 18.86
C VAL A 118 -3.97 17.63 20.12
N ALA A 119 -2.67 17.91 20.23
CA ALA A 119 -2.17 18.74 21.31
C ALA A 119 -2.58 20.19 21.08
N LEU A 120 -3.40 20.75 21.98
CA LEU A 120 -3.77 22.16 21.97
C LEU A 120 -2.73 22.97 22.75
N PRO A 121 -2.09 23.97 22.14
CA PRO A 121 -1.28 24.91 22.90
C PRO A 121 -2.17 25.72 23.86
N PRO A 122 -1.63 26.16 25.02
CA PRO A 122 -2.39 26.91 26.02
C PRO A 122 -3.07 28.19 25.48
N ASP A 123 -2.53 28.75 24.39
CA ASP A 123 -2.90 30.04 23.82
C ASP A 123 -4.07 29.99 22.82
N TYR A 124 -4.80 28.86 22.72
CA TYR A 124 -5.96 28.69 21.83
C TYR A 124 -7.27 28.51 22.61
N PRO A 125 -7.72 29.50 23.42
CA PRO A 125 -8.90 29.36 24.27
C PRO A 125 -10.20 29.12 23.49
N PHE A 126 -10.27 29.58 22.24
CA PHE A 126 -11.44 29.37 21.37
C PHE A 126 -11.57 27.93 20.86
N ALA A 127 -10.48 27.14 20.86
CA ALA A 127 -10.51 25.80 20.30
C ALA A 127 -11.36 24.83 21.14
N ALA A 128 -11.39 25.06 22.46
CA ALA A 128 -12.27 24.33 23.37
C ALA A 128 -13.72 24.84 23.28
N ASP A 129 -13.92 26.16 23.21
CA ASP A 129 -15.27 26.76 23.13
C ASP A 129 -16.01 26.40 21.83
N LEU A 130 -15.29 26.29 20.71
CA LEU A 130 -15.85 25.90 19.41
C LEU A 130 -15.80 24.39 19.14
N ASP A 131 -15.42 23.57 20.14
CA ASP A 131 -15.25 22.12 20.00
C ASP A 131 -14.47 21.75 18.73
N LEU A 132 -13.29 22.36 18.50
CA LEU A 132 -12.56 22.16 17.25
C LEU A 132 -11.95 20.76 17.14
N VAL A 133 -11.50 20.18 18.24
CA VAL A 133 -10.78 18.89 18.28
C VAL A 133 -11.37 17.96 19.35
N GLY A 134 -11.16 16.65 19.19
CA GLY A 134 -11.64 15.63 20.13
C GLY A 134 -12.94 14.96 19.68
N ARG A 135 -13.65 14.34 20.63
CA ARG A 135 -14.94 13.67 20.37
C ARG A 135 -16.06 14.69 20.20
N ALA A 136 -16.97 14.43 19.28
CA ALA A 136 -18.07 15.31 18.87
C ALA A 136 -17.60 16.70 18.38
N SER A 137 -16.42 16.76 17.75
CA SER A 137 -15.76 18.01 17.34
C SER A 137 -15.92 18.36 15.86
N VAL A 138 -15.59 19.60 15.48
CA VAL A 138 -15.52 20.03 14.08
C VAL A 138 -14.54 19.17 13.28
N VAL A 139 -13.36 18.85 13.83
CA VAL A 139 -12.41 17.93 13.18
C VAL A 139 -13.05 16.57 12.94
N GLN A 140 -13.70 15.98 13.94
CA GLN A 140 -14.38 14.69 13.75
C GLN A 140 -15.46 14.77 12.65
N LEU A 141 -16.16 15.91 12.56
CA LEU A 141 -17.23 16.12 11.59
C LEU A 141 -16.75 16.40 10.16
N ILE A 142 -15.58 16.99 9.94
CA ILE A 142 -15.14 17.37 8.59
C ILE A 142 -13.95 16.56 8.08
N ASP A 143 -13.25 15.84 8.95
CA ASP A 143 -12.10 15.06 8.54
C ASP A 143 -12.50 13.89 7.64
N THR A 144 -12.05 13.97 6.40
CA THR A 144 -12.07 12.88 5.42
C THR A 144 -10.67 12.59 4.89
N THR A 145 -9.64 13.04 5.60
CA THR A 145 -8.25 12.82 5.21
C THR A 145 -7.90 11.35 5.37
N SER A 146 -7.04 10.85 4.48
CA SER A 146 -6.61 9.45 4.49
C SER A 146 -5.13 9.30 4.85
N THR A 147 -4.45 10.41 5.17
CA THR A 147 -3.01 10.43 5.44
C THR A 147 -2.71 11.27 6.68
N PRO A 148 -1.67 10.93 7.47
CA PRO A 148 -1.26 11.75 8.61
C PRO A 148 -0.85 13.18 8.22
N PHE A 149 -0.36 13.38 7.00
CA PHE A 149 -0.02 14.71 6.47
C PHE A 149 -1.27 15.54 6.21
N GLY A 150 -2.29 14.94 5.59
CA GLY A 150 -3.58 15.59 5.36
C GLY A 150 -4.27 15.96 6.66
N PHE A 151 -4.28 15.06 7.64
CA PHE A 151 -4.84 15.31 8.97
C PHE A 151 -4.14 16.50 9.65
N ARG A 152 -2.80 16.49 9.69
CA ARG A 152 -2.01 17.60 10.26
C ARG A 152 -2.27 18.94 9.57
N ALA A 153 -2.39 18.95 8.24
CA ALA A 153 -2.71 20.16 7.49
C ALA A 153 -4.12 20.69 7.83
N LEU A 154 -5.12 19.79 7.90
CA LEU A 154 -6.49 20.15 8.27
C LEU A 154 -6.54 20.74 9.69
N THR A 155 -5.94 20.07 10.67
CA THR A 155 -5.94 20.56 12.06
C THR A 155 -5.21 21.89 12.19
N ALA A 156 -4.08 22.06 11.49
CA ALA A 156 -3.36 23.34 11.48
C ALA A 156 -4.21 24.48 10.90
N TRP A 157 -4.98 24.22 9.85
CA TRP A 157 -5.85 25.25 9.25
C TRP A 157 -7.05 25.62 10.11
N LEU A 158 -7.53 24.70 10.96
CA LEU A 158 -8.61 25.00 11.91
C LEU A 158 -8.10 25.77 13.13
N LEU A 159 -6.88 25.46 13.59
CA LEU A 159 -6.30 26.13 14.75
C LEU A 159 -5.71 27.49 14.40
N THR A 160 -5.18 27.68 13.19
CA THR A 160 -4.55 28.94 12.77
C THR A 160 -5.30 29.56 11.58
N PRO A 161 -6.09 30.61 11.81
CA PRO A 161 -6.83 31.30 10.75
C PRO A 161 -5.90 31.84 9.66
N ALA A 162 -6.35 31.74 8.41
CA ALA A 162 -5.64 32.30 7.25
C ALA A 162 -6.22 33.67 6.85
N ALA A 163 -5.44 34.45 6.08
CA ALA A 163 -5.92 35.70 5.52
C ALA A 163 -7.13 35.49 4.59
N PRO A 164 -8.06 36.47 4.48
CA PRO A 164 -9.29 36.30 3.69
C PRO A 164 -9.09 35.95 2.21
N ALA A 165 -7.96 36.33 1.60
CA ALA A 165 -7.62 35.93 0.24
C ALA A 165 -7.36 34.42 0.14
N VAL A 166 -6.52 33.89 1.05
CA VAL A 166 -6.18 32.46 1.13
C VAL A 166 -7.43 31.61 1.40
N VAL A 167 -8.34 32.09 2.24
CA VAL A 167 -9.62 31.41 2.52
C VAL A 167 -10.46 31.30 1.23
N ARG A 168 -10.56 32.37 0.45
CA ARG A 168 -11.30 32.38 -0.82
C ARG A 168 -10.69 31.41 -1.83
N ASP A 169 -9.36 31.34 -1.93
CA ASP A 169 -8.68 30.39 -2.82
C ASP A 169 -8.97 28.94 -2.41
N ARG A 170 -8.91 28.63 -1.12
CA ARG A 170 -9.26 27.29 -0.59
C ARG A 170 -10.72 26.94 -0.86
N GLN A 171 -11.65 27.88 -0.65
CA GLN A 171 -13.08 27.67 -0.93
C GLN A 171 -13.32 27.42 -2.42
N ALA A 172 -12.65 28.14 -3.32
CA ALA A 172 -12.70 27.89 -4.75
C ALA A 172 -12.17 26.49 -5.11
N ALA A 173 -11.08 26.05 -4.47
CA ALA A 173 -10.54 24.70 -4.63
C ALA A 173 -11.55 23.62 -4.18
N VAL A 174 -12.18 23.81 -3.03
CA VAL A 174 -13.22 22.90 -2.51
C VAL A 174 -14.44 22.86 -3.44
N ALA A 175 -14.91 24.02 -3.90
CA ALA A 175 -16.04 24.11 -4.83
C ALA A 175 -15.77 23.38 -6.15
N ALA A 176 -14.54 23.47 -6.67
CA ALA A 176 -14.13 22.75 -7.87
C ALA A 176 -14.08 21.22 -7.68
N LEU A 177 -13.72 20.75 -6.48
CA LEU A 177 -13.68 19.30 -6.15
C LEU A 177 -15.04 18.72 -5.76
N ALA A 178 -15.95 19.53 -5.25
CA ALA A 178 -17.27 19.10 -4.78
C ALA A 178 -18.04 18.20 -5.78
N PRO A 179 -18.19 18.55 -7.07
CA PRO A 179 -18.92 17.73 -8.03
C PRO A 179 -18.21 16.40 -8.36
N GLY A 180 -16.89 16.31 -8.15
CA GLY A 180 -16.08 15.13 -8.45
C GLY A 180 -16.19 14.02 -7.42
N LEU A 181 -17.40 13.58 -7.08
CA LEU A 181 -17.64 12.57 -6.02
C LEU A 181 -16.81 11.29 -6.25
N ALA A 182 -16.82 10.75 -7.47
CA ALA A 182 -16.09 9.52 -7.79
C ALA A 182 -14.58 9.69 -7.62
N PHE A 183 -14.03 10.85 -8.01
CA PHE A 183 -12.62 11.19 -7.80
C PHE A 183 -12.31 11.31 -6.30
N ARG A 184 -13.12 12.06 -5.53
CA ARG A 184 -12.92 12.22 -4.09
C ARG A 184 -12.93 10.88 -3.36
N GLN A 185 -13.90 10.01 -3.65
CA GLN A 185 -13.96 8.68 -3.03
C GLN A 185 -12.80 7.78 -3.46
N ALA A 186 -12.40 7.81 -4.74
CA ALA A 186 -11.25 7.06 -5.22
C ALA A 186 -9.97 7.53 -4.50
N LEU A 187 -9.76 8.83 -4.37
CA LEU A 187 -8.60 9.41 -3.67
C LEU A 187 -8.55 8.96 -2.20
N THR A 188 -9.67 9.05 -1.47
CA THR A 188 -9.76 8.58 -0.09
C THR A 188 -9.54 7.06 0.01
N ALA A 189 -10.09 6.29 -0.92
CA ALA A 189 -9.96 4.84 -0.93
C ALA A 189 -8.50 4.39 -1.15
N GLU A 190 -7.80 4.98 -2.12
CA GLU A 190 -6.37 4.70 -2.35
C GLU A 190 -5.54 4.99 -1.10
N GLY A 191 -5.80 6.12 -0.42
CA GLY A 191 -5.07 6.46 0.81
C GLY A 191 -5.36 5.51 1.98
N ARG A 192 -6.59 5.02 2.11
CA ARG A 192 -6.93 4.01 3.13
C ARG A 192 -6.27 2.67 2.85
N LEU A 193 -6.29 2.24 1.58
CA LEU A 193 -5.62 1.00 1.16
C LEU A 193 -4.11 1.08 1.37
N ALA A 194 -3.50 2.25 1.18
CA ALA A 194 -2.11 2.52 1.50
C ALA A 194 -1.81 2.39 3.00
N ALA A 195 -2.68 2.95 3.84
CA ALA A 195 -2.55 2.92 5.29
C ALA A 195 -2.75 1.52 5.88
N GLU A 196 -3.55 0.65 5.26
CA GLU A 196 -3.66 -0.76 5.69
C GLU A 196 -2.37 -1.54 5.45
N ASP A 197 -1.60 -1.20 4.40
CA ASP A 197 -0.30 -1.81 4.10
C ASP A 197 0.86 -1.27 4.98
N ARG A 198 0.54 -0.47 6.02
CA ARG A 198 1.36 0.04 7.15
C ARG A 198 2.75 -0.59 7.26
N ARG A 199 3.72 0.02 6.59
CA ARG A 199 5.15 -0.21 6.82
C ARG A 199 5.79 1.13 7.15
N ASP A 200 6.48 1.17 8.28
CA ASP A 200 7.09 2.36 8.90
C ASP A 200 8.06 3.08 7.93
N PRO A 201 7.92 4.40 7.68
CA PRO A 201 8.82 5.17 6.82
C PRO A 201 10.11 5.62 7.52
N GLU A 202 10.22 5.58 8.85
CA GLU A 202 11.39 6.07 9.59
C GLU A 202 12.72 5.38 9.17
N PRO A 203 12.75 4.06 8.88
CA PRO A 203 13.95 3.41 8.35
C PRO A 203 14.42 3.97 7.00
N LEU A 204 13.54 4.60 6.21
CA LEU A 204 13.87 5.25 4.92
C LEU A 204 14.62 6.53 5.08
N LEU A 205 14.10 7.40 5.94
CA LEU A 205 14.75 8.67 6.20
C LEU A 205 16.13 8.41 6.83
N ALA A 206 16.21 7.46 7.76
CA ALA A 206 17.48 7.05 8.37
C ALA A 206 18.49 6.43 7.38
N TRP A 207 18.06 5.71 6.33
CA TRP A 207 18.96 5.21 5.29
C TRP A 207 19.37 6.29 4.29
N ALA A 208 18.42 7.11 3.82
CA ALA A 208 18.66 8.16 2.83
C ALA A 208 19.57 9.28 3.38
N GLU A 209 19.42 9.59 4.66
CA GLU A 209 20.25 10.55 5.40
C GLU A 209 21.45 9.87 6.08
N GLY A 210 21.51 8.54 6.02
CA GLY A 210 22.53 7.72 6.64
C GLY A 210 23.85 7.65 5.86
N PRO A 211 24.94 7.24 6.52
CA PRO A 211 26.26 7.12 5.89
C PRO A 211 26.29 6.04 4.79
N ARG A 212 27.01 6.30 3.70
CA ARG A 212 27.11 5.46 2.49
C ARG A 212 28.00 4.21 2.66
N TRP A 213 27.80 3.46 3.75
CA TRP A 213 28.65 2.36 4.23
C TRP A 213 29.00 1.29 3.18
N LEU A 214 28.08 0.98 2.26
CA LEU A 214 28.26 0.00 1.19
C LEU A 214 29.01 0.57 -0.03
N ALA A 215 28.84 1.87 -0.31
CA ALA A 215 29.53 2.55 -1.41
C ALA A 215 31.03 2.68 -1.11
N ASP A 216 31.37 2.85 0.18
CA ASP A 216 32.76 3.01 0.63
C ASP A 216 33.56 1.70 0.66
N ARG A 217 32.92 0.54 0.46
CA ARG A 217 33.56 -0.79 0.57
C ARG A 217 33.46 -1.58 -0.73
N THR A 218 34.21 -1.14 -1.73
CA THR A 218 34.27 -1.75 -3.08
C THR A 218 34.57 -3.26 -3.05
N TRP A 219 35.36 -3.73 -2.08
CA TRP A 219 35.69 -5.16 -1.93
C TRP A 219 34.46 -6.04 -1.65
N LEU A 220 33.45 -5.54 -0.92
CA LEU A 220 32.20 -6.27 -0.69
C LEU A 220 31.39 -6.44 -1.98
N ARG A 221 31.38 -5.41 -2.84
CA ARG A 221 30.71 -5.47 -4.15
C ARG A 221 31.39 -6.50 -5.07
N VAL A 222 32.72 -6.55 -5.05
CA VAL A 222 33.49 -7.55 -5.79
C VAL A 222 33.20 -8.97 -5.28
N VAL A 223 33.23 -9.19 -3.96
CA VAL A 223 32.93 -10.51 -3.37
C VAL A 223 31.48 -10.94 -3.62
N ALA A 224 30.51 -10.02 -3.57
CA ALA A 224 29.11 -10.32 -3.83
C ALA A 224 28.83 -10.80 -5.27
N TRP A 225 29.60 -10.32 -6.26
CA TRP A 225 29.47 -10.74 -7.67
C TRP A 225 30.35 -11.95 -8.00
N ILE A 226 31.63 -11.91 -7.61
CA ILE A 226 32.60 -12.96 -7.94
C ILE A 226 32.36 -14.22 -7.11
N GLY A 227 31.96 -14.08 -5.84
CA GLY A 227 31.76 -15.19 -4.91
C GLY A 227 30.79 -16.27 -5.41
N PRO A 228 29.55 -15.92 -5.83
CA PRO A 228 28.60 -16.88 -6.38
C PRO A 228 29.05 -17.49 -7.71
N ILE A 229 29.66 -16.70 -8.60
CA ILE A 229 30.17 -17.17 -9.89
C ILE A 229 31.30 -18.18 -9.68
N LEU A 230 32.23 -17.88 -8.78
CA LEU A 230 33.35 -18.76 -8.45
C LEU A 230 32.86 -20.05 -7.78
N LEU A 231 31.87 -19.95 -6.89
CA LEU A 231 31.25 -21.10 -6.25
C LEU A 231 30.59 -22.04 -7.27
N ILE A 232 29.78 -21.49 -8.18
CA ILE A 232 29.10 -22.26 -9.23
C ILE A 232 30.14 -22.88 -10.18
N THR A 233 31.13 -22.10 -10.62
CA THR A 233 32.18 -22.58 -11.54
C THR A 233 32.97 -23.73 -10.94
N LEU A 234 33.39 -23.64 -9.67
CA LEU A 234 34.13 -24.72 -9.00
C LEU A 234 33.27 -25.94 -8.71
N ALA A 235 31.98 -25.76 -8.38
CA ALA A 235 31.05 -26.87 -8.21
C ALA A 235 30.85 -27.63 -9.53
N VAL A 236 30.66 -26.90 -10.65
CA VAL A 236 30.54 -27.49 -11.98
C VAL A 236 31.84 -28.17 -12.42
N ALA A 237 33.01 -27.56 -12.17
CA ALA A 237 34.31 -28.13 -12.53
C ALA A 237 34.61 -29.44 -11.78
N GLN A 238 34.16 -29.58 -10.52
CA GLN A 238 34.28 -30.84 -9.79
C GLN A 238 33.34 -31.92 -10.36
N ILE A 239 32.08 -31.57 -10.65
CA ILE A 239 31.11 -32.51 -11.26
C ILE A 239 31.62 -32.99 -12.63
N ALA A 240 32.26 -32.10 -13.39
CA ALA A 240 32.87 -32.41 -14.69
C ALA A 240 34.20 -33.19 -14.58
N GLY A 241 34.70 -33.46 -13.37
CA GLY A 241 35.94 -34.24 -13.17
C GLY A 241 37.23 -33.49 -13.49
N VAL A 242 37.17 -32.17 -13.72
CA VAL A 242 38.35 -31.32 -13.98
C VAL A 242 39.19 -31.13 -12.71
N VAL A 243 38.54 -31.21 -11.54
CA VAL A 243 39.17 -30.99 -10.24
C VAL A 243 38.79 -32.10 -9.27
N ASN A 244 39.78 -32.71 -8.62
CA ASN A 244 39.58 -33.89 -7.76
C ASN A 244 39.15 -33.56 -6.33
N ALA A 245 39.34 -32.32 -5.89
CA ALA A 245 39.04 -31.88 -4.51
C ALA A 245 37.92 -30.82 -4.48
N PRO A 246 37.09 -30.79 -3.43
CA PRO A 246 35.92 -29.93 -3.34
C PRO A 246 36.25 -28.48 -2.90
N TYR A 247 37.04 -27.76 -3.68
CA TYR A 247 37.44 -26.37 -3.37
C TYR A 247 36.25 -25.39 -3.29
N TRP A 248 35.11 -25.73 -3.90
CA TRP A 248 33.88 -24.93 -3.77
C TRP A 248 33.38 -24.86 -2.31
N VAL A 249 33.69 -25.86 -1.46
CA VAL A 249 33.32 -25.85 -0.04
C VAL A 249 34.04 -24.73 0.70
N LEU A 250 35.31 -24.49 0.39
CA LEU A 250 36.08 -23.39 0.98
C LEU A 250 35.49 -22.03 0.57
N VAL A 251 35.14 -21.89 -0.71
CA VAL A 251 34.50 -20.68 -1.24
C VAL A 251 33.10 -20.48 -0.64
N LEU A 252 32.35 -21.56 -0.41
CA LEU A 252 31.06 -21.53 0.27
C LEU A 252 31.21 -21.00 1.70
N PHE A 253 32.17 -21.53 2.48
CA PHE A 253 32.44 -21.06 3.84
C PHE A 253 32.92 -19.60 3.86
N ALA A 254 33.78 -19.19 2.92
CA ALA A 254 34.22 -17.80 2.81
C ALA A 254 33.04 -16.86 2.48
N ASN A 255 32.19 -17.23 1.52
CA ASN A 255 30.99 -16.47 1.19
C ASN A 255 30.01 -16.41 2.36
N LEU A 256 29.84 -17.52 3.10
CA LEU A 256 28.97 -17.56 4.27
C LEU A 256 29.53 -16.69 5.41
N LEU A 257 30.85 -16.70 5.64
CA LEU A 257 31.50 -15.86 6.64
C LEU A 257 31.37 -14.37 6.29
N VAL A 258 31.61 -14.00 5.04
CA VAL A 258 31.40 -12.63 4.55
C VAL A 258 29.92 -12.25 4.68
N SER A 259 29.00 -13.16 4.34
CA SER A 259 27.57 -12.95 4.51
C SER A 259 27.15 -12.80 5.98
N GLN A 260 27.78 -13.50 6.93
CA GLN A 260 27.46 -13.34 8.35
C GLN A 260 28.04 -12.04 8.97
N LEU A 261 29.25 -11.65 8.55
CA LEU A 261 29.92 -10.44 9.04
C LEU A 261 29.36 -9.16 8.41
N ALA A 262 29.05 -9.20 7.10
CA ALA A 262 28.50 -8.06 6.36
C ALA A 262 26.97 -8.09 6.25
N GLY A 263 26.33 -9.24 6.47
CA GLY A 263 24.88 -9.42 6.28
C GLY A 263 24.05 -8.82 7.39
N ARG A 264 24.56 -8.61 8.60
CA ARG A 264 23.84 -7.86 9.64
C ARG A 264 23.58 -6.39 9.24
N PRO A 265 24.61 -5.59 8.87
CA PRO A 265 24.40 -4.25 8.35
C PRO A 265 23.76 -4.25 6.95
N ALA A 266 24.09 -5.21 6.07
CA ALA A 266 23.49 -5.27 4.74
C ALA A 266 22.02 -5.73 4.73
N ASN A 267 21.57 -6.59 5.66
CA ASN A 267 20.15 -6.89 5.83
C ASN A 267 19.42 -5.75 6.53
N ALA A 268 20.06 -5.01 7.45
CA ALA A 268 19.45 -3.79 7.98
C ALA A 268 19.21 -2.77 6.86
N ILE A 269 20.17 -2.60 5.95
CA ILE A 269 20.04 -1.78 4.74
C ILE A 269 19.05 -2.40 3.73
N GLY A 270 19.04 -3.72 3.55
CA GLY A 270 18.17 -4.42 2.61
C GLY A 270 16.70 -4.45 3.06
N LEU A 271 16.45 -4.55 4.37
CA LEU A 271 15.15 -4.38 4.99
C LEU A 271 14.70 -2.92 4.96
N ALA A 272 15.64 -1.98 5.12
CA ALA A 272 15.39 -0.58 4.87
C ALA A 272 14.97 -0.38 3.40
N VAL A 273 15.80 -0.71 2.41
CA VAL A 273 15.49 -0.58 0.96
C VAL A 273 14.19 -1.31 0.55
N ASN A 274 13.92 -2.50 1.09
CA ASN A 274 12.68 -3.22 0.87
C ASN A 274 11.50 -2.74 1.73
N ALA A 275 11.68 -1.77 2.63
CA ALA A 275 10.62 -0.96 3.24
C ALA A 275 10.41 0.35 2.44
N HIS A 276 11.47 0.88 1.81
CA HIS A 276 11.50 2.14 1.06
C HIS A 276 10.66 2.15 -0.21
N HIS A 277 10.71 1.05 -0.98
CA HIS A 277 9.85 0.92 -2.16
C HIS A 277 8.37 0.98 -1.76
N TRP A 278 7.99 0.50 -0.58
CA TRP A 278 6.58 0.32 -0.22
C TRP A 278 5.92 1.52 0.47
N ALA A 279 6.68 2.36 1.17
CA ALA A 279 6.13 3.60 1.76
C ALA A 279 5.73 4.62 0.68
N LEU A 280 6.52 4.76 -0.38
CA LEU A 280 6.19 5.59 -1.54
C LEU A 280 5.14 4.93 -2.44
N LEU A 281 5.22 3.60 -2.67
CA LEU A 281 4.17 2.86 -3.38
C LEU A 281 2.81 2.91 -2.68
N GLY A 282 2.80 3.04 -1.35
CA GLY A 282 1.56 3.25 -0.59
C GLY A 282 0.80 4.47 -1.13
N TYR A 283 1.48 5.59 -1.33
CA TYR A 283 0.85 6.81 -1.84
C TYR A 283 0.82 6.89 -3.37
N ALA A 284 1.50 6.00 -4.09
CA ALA A 284 1.57 6.02 -5.56
C ALA A 284 0.17 6.01 -6.20
N GLY A 285 -0.79 5.26 -5.65
CA GLY A 285 -2.17 5.27 -6.13
C GLY A 285 -2.84 6.65 -6.01
N GLN A 286 -2.61 7.37 -4.92
CA GLN A 286 -3.14 8.73 -4.73
C GLN A 286 -2.43 9.73 -5.64
N ILE A 287 -1.11 9.63 -5.76
CA ILE A 287 -0.28 10.51 -6.59
C ILE A 287 -0.66 10.34 -8.07
N ALA A 288 -0.80 9.09 -8.54
CA ALA A 288 -1.25 8.79 -9.89
C ALA A 288 -2.65 9.37 -10.17
N LEU A 289 -3.60 9.17 -9.26
CA LEU A 289 -4.94 9.69 -9.42
C LEU A 289 -4.97 11.23 -9.51
N VAL A 290 -4.18 11.91 -8.68
CA VAL A 290 -4.06 13.38 -8.71
C VAL A 290 -3.35 13.85 -9.97
N ALA A 291 -2.32 13.16 -10.44
CA ALA A 291 -1.58 13.53 -11.65
C ALA A 291 -2.40 13.33 -12.93
N GLU A 292 -3.22 12.28 -13.01
CA GLU A 292 -4.01 11.94 -14.21
C GLU A 292 -5.32 12.73 -14.30
N THR A 293 -5.86 13.21 -13.18
CA THR A 293 -7.15 13.91 -13.16
C THR A 293 -6.95 15.39 -13.47
N PRO A 294 -7.64 15.97 -14.48
CA PRO A 294 -7.56 17.41 -14.74
C PRO A 294 -8.19 18.19 -13.60
N LEU A 295 -7.40 19.06 -12.95
CA LEU A 295 -7.83 19.91 -11.84
C LEU A 295 -7.72 21.40 -12.23
N PRO A 296 -8.73 21.95 -12.93
CA PRO A 296 -8.60 23.26 -13.59
C PRO A 296 -8.60 24.47 -12.64
N ALA A 297 -8.95 24.30 -11.37
CA ALA A 297 -8.92 25.41 -10.42
C ALA A 297 -7.47 25.85 -10.15
N PRO A 298 -7.13 27.14 -10.23
CA PRO A 298 -5.76 27.63 -10.06
C PRO A 298 -4.99 27.07 -8.84
N PRO A 299 -5.56 27.03 -7.61
CA PRO A 299 -4.85 26.47 -6.46
C PRO A 299 -4.61 24.96 -6.58
N LEU A 300 -5.50 24.21 -7.24
CA LEU A 300 -5.33 22.77 -7.44
C LEU A 300 -4.31 22.48 -8.55
N ALA A 301 -4.32 23.27 -9.62
CA ALA A 301 -3.34 23.19 -10.71
C ALA A 301 -1.92 23.48 -10.20
N GLN A 302 -1.76 24.44 -9.29
CA GLN A 302 -0.47 24.71 -8.64
C GLN A 302 0.01 23.51 -7.81
N LEU A 303 -0.87 22.89 -7.03
CA LEU A 303 -0.53 21.69 -6.26
C LEU A 303 -0.17 20.51 -7.18
N GLN A 304 -0.89 20.35 -8.29
CA GLN A 304 -0.61 19.32 -9.29
C GLN A 304 0.74 19.57 -9.99
N ALA A 305 1.06 20.82 -10.32
CA ALA A 305 2.34 21.20 -10.90
C ALA A 305 3.52 20.97 -9.92
N ALA A 306 3.30 21.18 -8.62
CA ALA A 306 4.30 20.89 -7.59
C ALA A 306 4.61 19.39 -7.42
N LEU A 307 3.75 18.51 -7.95
CA LEU A 307 4.02 17.06 -8.02
C LEU A 307 4.89 16.68 -9.22
N ALA A 308 5.17 17.58 -10.17
CA ALA A 308 6.08 17.30 -11.27
C ALA A 308 7.52 17.71 -10.92
N ALA A 309 8.49 16.87 -11.28
CA ALA A 309 9.91 17.17 -11.11
C ALA A 309 10.64 17.00 -12.44
N GLY A 310 11.37 18.03 -12.89
CA GLY A 310 12.15 17.98 -14.13
C GLY A 310 11.31 17.86 -15.42
N GLY A 311 10.02 18.21 -15.40
CA GLY A 311 9.12 18.09 -16.55
C GLY A 311 8.41 16.73 -16.66
N GLU A 312 8.75 15.77 -15.80
CA GLU A 312 8.08 14.47 -15.71
C GLU A 312 7.06 14.47 -14.56
N PRO A 313 5.86 13.88 -14.74
CA PRO A 313 4.88 13.76 -13.67
C PRO A 313 5.36 12.73 -12.63
N ALA A 314 5.12 12.97 -11.33
CA ALA A 314 5.56 12.07 -10.25
C ALA A 314 5.31 10.55 -10.48
N PRO A 315 4.18 10.11 -11.07
CA PRO A 315 3.96 8.68 -11.34
C PRO A 315 4.96 8.06 -12.33
N ALA A 316 5.58 8.84 -13.21
CA ALA A 316 6.62 8.36 -14.13
C ALA A 316 7.99 8.20 -13.45
N LEU A 317 8.15 8.78 -12.25
CA LEU A 317 9.37 8.78 -11.45
C LEU A 317 9.34 7.75 -10.30
N LEU A 318 8.19 7.09 -10.08
CA LEU A 318 7.95 6.07 -9.05
C LEU A 318 8.00 4.64 -9.64
#